data_AF-A0A8C4JCJ4-F1
#
_entry.id   AF-A0A8C4JCJ4-F1
#
_cell.length_a   1.000
_cell.length_b   1.000
_cell.length_c   1.000
_cell.angle_alpha   90.00
_cell.angle_beta   90.00
_cell.angle_gamma   90.00
#
_symmetry.space_group_name_H-M   'P 1'
#
loop_
_entity.id
_entity.type
_entity.pdbx_description
1 polymer ?
#
loop_
_entity_poly.entity_id
_entity_poly.type
_entity_poly.pdbx_seq_one_letter_code
_entity_poly.pdbx_strand_id
1 'polypeptide(L)'
;MPPEEGPYKVDVAYDGHPVPGSPFAVEAALPPDPSKVCAYGPGLQGGFVGTPAPFTIDTKGAGTGGLGLTVEGPCEAKIECQDNGDGSCSVSYLPTEPGEYAINILFAEHHIPGSPFKADVKPVFDPSKVTASGPGLERGKAGEAATFMVDCSKAGDAELTIEIISDSGVKAEVLIQNNRDAVPAGTPRPLARGTSSLGDPSPPSHGCPCLLSED
;
A
#
# COMPACT_ATOMS: atom_id res chain seq x y z
N MET A 1 19.27 34.98 -28.34
CA MET A 1 18.27 34.23 -27.55
C MET A 1 16.92 34.49 -28.18
N PRO A 2 16.20 33.46 -28.64
CA PRO A 2 14.87 33.65 -29.23
C PRO A 2 13.92 34.24 -28.17
N PRO A 3 13.11 35.26 -28.51
CA PRO A 3 12.19 35.90 -27.55
C PRO A 3 10.93 35.09 -27.28
N GLU A 4 10.54 34.22 -28.22
CA GLU A 4 9.30 33.43 -28.19
C GLU A 4 9.59 31.97 -28.55
N GLU A 5 8.72 31.05 -28.10
CA GLU A 5 8.77 29.65 -28.55
C GLU A 5 8.23 29.51 -29.99
N GLY A 6 8.67 28.45 -30.67
CA GLY A 6 8.16 28.07 -31.98
C GLY A 6 9.23 28.01 -33.08
N PRO A 7 8.81 27.92 -34.34
CA PRO A 7 9.70 27.70 -35.47
C PRO A 7 10.42 28.99 -35.89
N TYR A 8 11.75 28.95 -35.86
CA TYR A 8 12.64 29.98 -36.39
C TYR A 8 13.28 29.51 -37.69
N LYS A 9 13.55 30.47 -38.58
CA LYS A 9 14.35 30.25 -39.78
C LYS A 9 15.65 31.01 -39.65
N VAL A 10 16.76 30.30 -39.86
CA VAL A 10 18.10 30.88 -39.85
C VAL A 10 18.59 30.91 -41.29
N ASP A 11 18.57 32.11 -41.88
CA ASP A 11 19.15 32.37 -43.19
C ASP A 11 20.66 32.57 -43.07
N VAL A 12 21.42 31.75 -43.79
CA VAL A 12 22.88 31.82 -43.83
C VAL A 12 23.31 32.00 -45.29
N ALA A 13 24.01 33.09 -45.57
CA ALA A 13 24.52 33.40 -46.89
C ALA A 13 26.02 33.74 -46.83
N TYR A 14 26.75 33.36 -47.88
CA TYR A 14 28.14 33.73 -48.11
C TYR A 14 28.21 34.59 -49.38
N ASP A 15 28.71 35.82 -49.25
CA ASP A 15 28.73 36.82 -50.34
C ASP A 15 27.36 37.01 -51.03
N GLY A 16 26.30 37.10 -50.22
CA GLY A 16 24.91 37.24 -50.70
C GLY A 16 24.28 35.97 -51.28
N HIS A 17 25.04 34.86 -51.40
CA HIS A 17 24.53 33.58 -51.89
C HIS A 17 24.17 32.65 -50.72
N PRO A 18 22.95 32.11 -50.64
CA PRO A 18 22.57 31.15 -49.61
C PRO A 18 23.50 29.95 -49.60
N VAL A 19 23.98 29.55 -48.42
CA VAL A 19 24.75 28.31 -48.28
C VAL A 19 23.84 27.09 -48.43
N PRO A 20 24.37 25.92 -48.84
CA PRO A 20 23.56 24.70 -48.92
C PRO A 20 22.84 24.39 -47.60
N GLY A 21 21.53 24.18 -47.66
CA GLY A 21 20.68 23.91 -46.49
C GLY A 21 20.06 25.15 -45.85
N SER A 22 20.44 26.36 -46.27
CA SER A 22 19.76 27.59 -45.85
C SER A 22 18.44 27.80 -46.63
N PRO A 23 17.34 28.20 -45.96
CA PRO A 23 17.22 28.46 -44.52
C PRO A 23 17.17 27.18 -43.67
N PHE A 24 17.86 27.20 -42.52
CA PHE A 24 17.76 26.16 -41.52
C PHE A 24 16.53 26.41 -40.63
N ALA A 25 15.68 25.39 -40.47
CA ALA A 25 14.61 25.42 -39.49
C ALA A 25 15.16 25.04 -38.11
N VAL A 26 14.90 25.89 -37.11
CA VAL A 26 15.25 25.67 -35.71
C VAL A 26 14.01 25.87 -34.86
N GLU A 27 13.76 24.98 -33.92
CA GLU A 27 12.65 25.12 -32.98
C GLU A 27 13.16 25.71 -31.67
N ALA A 28 12.62 26.85 -31.25
CA ALA A 28 12.92 27.43 -29.96
C ALA A 28 11.93 26.91 -28.94
N ALA A 29 12.43 26.29 -27.87
CA ALA A 29 11.64 25.88 -26.71
C ALA A 29 11.84 26.87 -25.57
N LEU A 30 10.82 27.04 -24.73
CA LEU A 30 10.96 27.75 -23.46
C LEU A 30 11.94 26.99 -22.55
N PRO A 31 12.77 27.70 -21.76
CA PRO A 31 13.58 27.06 -20.74
C PRO A 31 12.68 26.35 -19.73
N PRO A 32 13.17 25.25 -19.10
CA PRO A 32 12.41 24.56 -18.08
C PRO A 32 12.15 25.46 -16.87
N ASP A 33 10.90 25.52 -16.42
CA ASP A 33 10.47 26.23 -15.21
C ASP A 33 9.77 25.25 -14.24
N PRO A 34 10.50 24.65 -13.28
CA PRO A 34 9.95 23.74 -12.29
C PRO A 34 8.83 24.37 -11.44
N SER A 35 8.80 25.70 -11.31
CA SER A 35 7.78 26.39 -10.51
C SER A 35 6.39 26.36 -11.14
N LYS A 36 6.29 26.02 -12.43
CA LYS A 36 5.03 25.84 -13.16
C LYS A 36 4.45 24.44 -13.01
N VAL A 37 5.25 23.48 -12.56
CA VAL A 37 4.79 22.11 -12.36
C VAL A 37 3.96 22.04 -11.09
N CYS A 38 2.77 21.45 -11.19
CA CYS A 38 1.87 21.24 -10.06
C CYS A 38 1.63 19.75 -9.85
N ALA A 39 1.70 19.28 -8.60
CA ALA A 39 1.29 17.93 -8.25
C ALA A 39 0.10 17.98 -7.28
N TYR A 40 -0.93 17.19 -7.54
CA TYR A 40 -2.14 17.14 -6.71
C TYR A 40 -2.79 15.75 -6.73
N GLY A 41 -3.48 15.41 -5.66
CA GLY A 41 -4.21 14.14 -5.53
C GLY A 41 -4.07 13.51 -4.15
N PRO A 42 -4.92 12.53 -3.83
CA PRO A 42 -4.94 11.90 -2.51
C PRO A 42 -3.62 11.17 -2.19
N GLY A 43 -2.97 10.57 -3.17
CA GLY A 43 -1.71 9.85 -2.98
C GLY A 43 -0.55 10.72 -2.48
N LEU A 44 -0.61 12.05 -2.65
CA LEU A 44 0.42 12.95 -2.09
C LEU A 44 0.26 13.20 -0.58
N GLN A 45 -0.89 12.82 -0.01
CA GLN A 45 -1.23 13.04 1.41
C GLN A 45 -1.24 11.75 2.20
N GLY A 46 -1.61 10.63 1.58
CA GLY A 46 -1.66 9.34 2.25
C GLY A 46 -2.48 8.29 1.51
N GLY A 47 -2.65 7.15 2.16
CA GLY A 47 -3.38 6.02 1.60
C GLY A 47 -3.48 4.85 2.56
N PHE A 48 -3.81 3.69 2.02
CA PHE A 48 -3.88 2.45 2.76
C PHE A 48 -2.99 1.38 2.14
N VAL A 49 -2.42 0.53 2.98
CA VAL A 49 -1.63 -0.63 2.56
C VAL A 49 -2.43 -1.48 1.55
N GLY A 50 -1.79 -1.87 0.45
CA GLY A 50 -2.41 -2.69 -0.60
C GLY A 50 -3.45 -1.96 -1.45
N THR A 51 -3.64 -0.65 -1.25
CA THR A 51 -4.54 0.17 -2.06
C THR A 51 -3.73 1.12 -2.94
N PRO A 52 -3.97 1.17 -4.27
CA PRO A 52 -3.32 2.15 -5.14
C PRO A 52 -3.59 3.58 -4.66
N ALA A 53 -2.54 4.39 -4.58
CA ALA A 53 -2.57 5.78 -4.13
C ALA A 53 -2.33 6.73 -5.32
N PRO A 54 -3.40 7.20 -5.99
CA PRO A 54 -3.27 7.99 -7.21
C PRO A 54 -3.01 9.47 -6.93
N PHE A 55 -2.24 10.10 -7.81
CA PHE A 55 -2.08 11.54 -7.91
C PHE A 55 -1.76 11.94 -9.37
N THR A 56 -1.76 13.24 -9.64
CA THR A 56 -1.52 13.80 -10.97
C THR A 56 -0.42 14.84 -10.89
N ILE A 57 0.44 14.85 -11.91
CA ILE A 57 1.47 15.86 -12.13
C ILE A 57 1.11 16.63 -13.40
N ASP A 58 0.88 17.93 -13.29
CA ASP A 58 0.62 18.83 -14.40
C ASP A 58 1.89 19.62 -14.73
N THR A 59 2.41 19.47 -15.95
CA THR A 59 3.62 20.13 -16.45
C THR A 59 3.29 21.23 -17.49
N LYS A 60 2.02 21.59 -17.65
CA LYS A 60 1.59 22.64 -18.60
C LYS A 60 2.31 23.96 -18.32
N GLY A 61 3.00 24.47 -19.33
CA GLY A 61 3.73 25.74 -19.25
C GLY A 61 5.06 25.67 -18.51
N ALA A 62 5.53 24.48 -18.10
CA ALA A 62 6.85 24.30 -17.50
C ALA A 62 7.98 24.23 -18.52
N GLY A 63 7.69 24.26 -19.83
CA GLY A 63 8.69 24.12 -20.89
C GLY A 63 9.17 22.69 -21.09
N THR A 64 10.27 22.51 -21.83
CA THR A 64 10.82 21.18 -22.12
C THR A 64 11.80 20.75 -21.03
N GLY A 65 11.48 19.66 -20.33
CA GLY A 65 12.32 19.12 -19.26
C GLY A 65 11.95 17.68 -18.90
N GLY A 66 12.92 16.93 -18.35
CA GLY A 66 12.69 15.57 -17.85
C GLY A 66 11.99 15.57 -16.49
N LEU A 67 11.00 14.69 -16.32
CA LEU A 67 10.31 14.47 -15.04
C LEU A 67 10.95 13.30 -14.30
N GLY A 68 11.42 13.54 -13.08
CA GLY A 68 11.92 12.53 -12.15
C GLY A 68 10.92 12.29 -11.02
N LEU A 69 10.61 11.03 -10.72
CA LEU A 69 9.72 10.65 -9.64
C LEU A 69 10.37 9.53 -8.82
N THR A 70 10.47 9.72 -7.50
CA THR A 70 10.86 8.67 -6.56
C THR A 70 9.91 8.63 -5.37
N VAL A 71 9.69 7.43 -4.83
CA VAL A 71 8.90 7.22 -3.63
C VAL A 71 9.78 6.48 -2.63
N GLU A 72 10.13 7.16 -1.55
CA GLU A 72 11.00 6.64 -0.48
C GLU A 72 10.15 6.36 0.76
N GLY A 73 10.34 5.22 1.41
CA GLY A 73 9.52 4.85 2.57
C GLY A 73 9.94 3.52 3.18
N PRO A 74 9.08 2.94 4.04
CA PRO A 74 9.33 1.65 4.70
C PRO A 74 9.60 0.49 3.74
N CYS A 75 8.96 0.52 2.57
CA CYS A 75 9.14 -0.46 1.51
C CYS A 75 9.27 0.21 0.14
N GLU A 76 9.85 -0.50 -0.83
CA GLU A 76 9.80 -0.10 -2.24
C GLU A 76 8.35 -0.27 -2.74
N ALA A 77 7.73 0.84 -3.17
CA ALA A 77 6.38 0.82 -3.71
C ALA A 77 6.42 0.69 -5.23
N LYS A 78 5.53 -0.15 -5.79
CA LYS A 78 5.36 -0.21 -7.25
C LYS A 78 4.74 1.10 -7.74
N ILE A 79 5.36 1.74 -8.72
CA ILE A 79 4.88 3.00 -9.32
C ILE A 79 4.39 2.73 -10.74
N GLU A 80 3.21 3.23 -11.07
CA GLU A 80 2.63 3.22 -12.40
C GLU A 80 2.43 4.66 -12.86
N CYS A 81 2.94 4.98 -14.04
CA CYS A 81 2.84 6.31 -14.65
C CYS A 81 2.16 6.20 -16.00
N GLN A 82 1.21 7.09 -16.24
CA GLN A 82 0.47 7.21 -17.49
C GLN A 82 0.49 8.66 -17.96
N ASP A 83 1.05 8.90 -19.14
CA ASP A 83 0.94 10.19 -19.82
C ASP A 83 -0.46 10.33 -20.42
N ASN A 84 -1.14 11.43 -20.12
CA ASN A 84 -2.48 11.72 -20.62
C ASN A 84 -2.44 12.44 -21.98
N GLY A 85 -1.26 12.87 -22.45
CA GLY A 85 -1.08 13.54 -23.75
C GLY A 85 -1.60 14.98 -23.80
N ASP A 86 -2.08 15.53 -22.69
CA ASP A 86 -2.51 16.92 -22.56
C ASP A 86 -1.49 17.78 -21.79
N GLY A 87 -0.33 17.23 -21.45
CA GLY A 87 0.65 17.87 -20.55
C GLY A 87 0.47 17.51 -19.07
N SER A 88 -0.38 16.54 -18.75
CA SER A 88 -0.48 15.95 -17.41
C SER A 88 -0.12 14.46 -17.41
N CYS A 89 0.45 14.01 -16.29
CA CYS A 89 0.79 12.62 -16.03
C CYS A 89 -0.01 12.11 -14.83
N SER A 90 -0.76 11.02 -15.03
CA SER A 90 -1.42 10.27 -13.97
C SER A 90 -0.42 9.30 -13.36
N VAL A 91 -0.26 9.33 -12.04
CA VAL A 91 0.68 8.48 -11.30
C VAL A 91 -0.08 7.75 -10.21
N SER A 92 0.25 6.49 -9.98
CA SER A 92 -0.25 5.73 -8.84
C SER A 92 0.87 4.87 -8.27
N TYR A 93 1.03 4.89 -6.95
CA TYR A 93 1.93 3.96 -6.27
C TYR A 93 1.14 2.98 -5.39
N LEU A 94 1.69 1.78 -5.18
CA LEU A 94 1.07 0.73 -4.36
C LEU A 94 1.96 0.44 -3.14
N PRO A 95 1.66 1.03 -1.97
CA PRO A 95 2.40 0.74 -0.75
C PRO A 95 1.97 -0.61 -0.16
N THR A 96 2.92 -1.43 0.26
CA THR A 96 2.66 -2.74 0.90
C THR A 96 2.93 -2.75 2.40
N GLU A 97 3.49 -1.67 2.94
CA GLU A 97 3.76 -1.51 4.36
C GLU A 97 3.21 -0.17 4.88
N PRO A 98 2.74 -0.12 6.14
CA PRO A 98 2.28 1.14 6.73
C PRO A 98 3.48 2.01 7.13
N GLY A 99 3.31 3.33 7.06
CA GLY A 99 4.31 4.31 7.48
C GLY A 99 4.30 5.60 6.67
N GLU A 100 5.27 6.47 6.95
CA GLU A 100 5.45 7.74 6.22
C GLU A 100 6.26 7.49 4.94
N TYR A 101 5.72 7.91 3.80
CA TYR A 101 6.37 7.89 2.50
C TYR A 101 6.70 9.31 2.04
N ALA A 102 7.92 9.51 1.52
CA ALA A 102 8.37 10.74 0.90
C ALA A 102 8.34 10.60 -0.62
N ILE A 103 7.53 11.43 -1.28
CA ILE A 103 7.35 11.44 -2.74
C ILE A 103 8.16 12.62 -3.29
N ASN A 104 9.27 12.31 -3.96
CA ASN A 104 10.11 13.30 -4.60
C ASN A 104 9.70 13.47 -6.06
N ILE A 105 9.43 14.71 -6.46
CA ILE A 105 9.06 15.05 -7.83
C ILE A 105 10.02 16.14 -8.29
N LEU A 106 10.82 15.80 -9.29
CA LEU A 106 11.80 16.69 -9.89
C LEU A 106 11.41 16.99 -11.33
N PHE A 107 11.62 18.23 -11.76
CA PHE A 107 11.51 18.65 -13.14
C PHE A 107 12.82 19.31 -13.56
N ALA A 108 13.43 18.81 -14.64
CA ALA A 108 14.76 19.22 -15.09
C ALA A 108 15.80 19.21 -13.94
N GLU A 109 15.83 18.11 -13.17
CA GLU A 109 16.73 17.89 -12.02
C GLU A 109 16.50 18.80 -10.79
N HIS A 110 15.42 19.59 -10.77
CA HIS A 110 15.07 20.47 -9.66
C HIS A 110 13.73 20.08 -9.02
N HIS A 111 13.61 20.18 -7.70
CA HIS A 111 12.34 19.92 -7.01
C HIS A 111 11.25 20.91 -7.45
N ILE A 112 10.05 20.38 -7.68
CA ILE A 112 8.85 21.20 -7.89
C ILE A 112 8.36 21.79 -6.56
N PRO A 113 7.52 22.84 -6.59
CA PRO A 113 6.87 23.35 -5.39
C PRO A 113 6.13 22.25 -4.61
N GLY A 114 6.41 22.14 -3.31
CA GLY A 114 5.81 21.15 -2.43
C GLY A 114 6.55 19.81 -2.34
N SER A 115 7.51 19.55 -3.23
CA SER A 115 8.36 18.37 -3.12
C SER A 115 9.47 18.58 -2.06
N PRO A 116 9.82 17.56 -1.24
CA PRO A 116 9.15 16.26 -1.13
C PRO A 116 7.76 16.32 -0.47
N PHE A 117 6.81 15.58 -1.02
CA PHE A 117 5.47 15.42 -0.43
C PHE A 117 5.50 14.28 0.60
N LYS A 118 4.82 14.48 1.74
CA LYS A 118 4.74 13.48 2.80
C LYS A 118 3.37 12.80 2.78
N ALA A 119 3.37 11.49 2.54
CA ALA A 119 2.17 10.67 2.51
C ALA A 119 2.13 9.67 3.68
N ASP A 120 1.07 9.71 4.48
CA ASP A 120 0.85 8.78 5.61
C ASP A 120 0.05 7.56 5.13
N VAL A 121 0.69 6.38 5.10
CA VAL A 121 0.05 5.13 4.70
C VAL A 121 -0.37 4.33 5.93
N LYS A 122 -1.67 4.05 6.03
CA LYS A 122 -2.27 3.34 7.16
C LYS A 122 -2.53 1.87 6.82
N PRO A 123 -2.52 0.97 7.83
CA PRO A 123 -2.99 -0.40 7.61
C PRO A 123 -4.47 -0.41 7.22
N VAL A 124 -4.88 -1.40 6.42
CA VAL A 124 -6.29 -1.65 6.06
C VAL A 124 -7.09 -2.36 7.17
N PHE A 125 -6.39 -2.78 8.21
CA PHE A 125 -6.96 -3.42 9.38
C PHE A 125 -6.69 -2.61 10.65
N ASP A 126 -7.57 -2.74 11.63
CA ASP A 126 -7.58 -2.00 12.88
C ASP A 126 -7.80 -2.97 14.04
N PRO A 127 -6.73 -3.47 14.68
CA PRO A 127 -6.82 -4.42 15.77
C PRO A 127 -7.61 -3.90 16.97
N SER A 128 -7.69 -2.58 17.17
CA SER A 128 -8.44 -1.97 18.28
C SER A 128 -9.95 -2.23 18.19
N LYS A 129 -10.43 -2.61 17.02
CA LYS A 129 -11.85 -2.95 16.75
C LYS A 129 -12.13 -4.44 16.89
N VAL A 130 -11.12 -5.27 17.14
CA VAL A 130 -11.31 -6.68 17.48
C VAL A 130 -11.82 -6.77 18.91
N THR A 131 -12.89 -7.53 19.13
CA THR A 131 -13.38 -7.80 20.49
C THR A 131 -13.41 -9.30 20.74
N ALA A 132 -13.10 -9.71 21.97
CA ALA A 132 -13.15 -11.09 22.39
C ALA A 132 -14.09 -11.20 23.60
N SER A 133 -15.02 -12.15 23.56
CA SER A 133 -15.99 -12.36 24.65
C SER A 133 -16.38 -13.82 24.78
N GLY A 134 -16.80 -14.23 25.98
CA GLY A 134 -17.32 -15.57 26.23
C GLY A 134 -16.71 -16.22 27.47
N PRO A 135 -17.35 -17.30 27.97
CA PRO A 135 -17.02 -17.89 29.26
C PRO A 135 -15.57 -18.39 29.33
N GLY A 136 -15.02 -18.86 28.21
CA GLY A 136 -13.65 -19.36 28.13
C GLY A 136 -12.55 -18.32 28.30
N LEU A 137 -12.87 -17.02 28.20
CA LEU A 137 -11.94 -15.93 28.51
C LEU A 137 -12.00 -15.52 29.99
N GLU A 138 -13.04 -15.92 30.72
CA GLU A 138 -13.22 -15.58 32.13
C GLU A 138 -12.77 -16.71 33.05
N ARG A 139 -13.23 -17.94 32.79
CA ARG A 139 -12.96 -19.13 33.61
C ARG A 139 -12.91 -20.39 32.75
N GLY A 140 -11.96 -21.25 33.04
CA GLY A 140 -11.86 -22.58 32.45
C GLY A 140 -11.72 -23.65 33.54
N LYS A 141 -12.03 -24.90 33.20
CA LYS A 141 -11.72 -26.07 34.01
C LYS A 141 -10.83 -27.01 33.19
N ALA A 142 -9.84 -27.60 33.85
CA ALA A 142 -9.01 -28.63 33.23
C ALA A 142 -9.89 -29.79 32.73
N GLY A 143 -9.60 -30.30 31.54
CA GLY A 143 -10.35 -31.36 30.88
C GLY A 143 -11.69 -30.93 30.25
N GLU A 144 -12.17 -29.70 30.49
CA GLU A 144 -13.40 -29.18 29.88
C GLU A 144 -13.09 -28.21 28.72
N ALA A 145 -13.91 -28.26 27.67
CA ALA A 145 -13.81 -27.32 26.56
C ALA A 145 -14.31 -25.93 26.98
N ALA A 146 -13.42 -24.95 26.95
CA ALA A 146 -13.74 -23.54 27.10
C ALA A 146 -14.07 -22.93 25.73
N THR A 147 -15.09 -22.06 25.67
CA THR A 147 -15.53 -21.43 24.42
C THR A 147 -15.54 -19.92 24.53
N PHE A 148 -15.14 -19.26 23.45
CA PHE A 148 -15.20 -17.81 23.32
C PHE A 148 -15.38 -17.42 21.85
N MET A 149 -15.71 -16.16 21.65
CA MET A 149 -15.95 -15.57 20.35
C MET A 149 -15.01 -14.39 20.16
N VAL A 150 -14.48 -14.27 18.95
CA VAL A 150 -13.71 -13.11 18.50
C VAL A 150 -14.49 -12.46 17.35
N ASP A 151 -14.88 -11.21 17.53
CA ASP A 151 -15.52 -10.37 16.52
C ASP A 151 -14.47 -9.46 15.87
N CYS A 152 -14.21 -9.71 14.58
CA CYS A 152 -13.30 -8.91 13.75
C CYS A 152 -14.06 -8.06 12.70
N SER A 153 -15.39 -7.95 12.80
CA SER A 153 -16.24 -7.38 11.74
C SER A 153 -15.96 -5.93 11.40
N LYS A 154 -15.33 -5.22 12.32
CA LYS A 154 -14.93 -3.81 12.16
C LYS A 154 -13.43 -3.63 12.03
N ALA A 155 -12.65 -4.70 12.14
CA ALA A 155 -11.20 -4.68 12.21
C ALA A 155 -10.52 -4.81 10.83
N GLY A 156 -11.26 -4.99 9.74
CA GLY A 156 -10.68 -5.22 8.40
C GLY A 156 -10.23 -6.67 8.19
N ASP A 157 -9.69 -6.96 7.01
CA ASP A 157 -9.23 -8.31 6.64
C ASP A 157 -7.76 -8.50 7.04
N ALA A 158 -7.52 -9.39 7.98
CA ALA A 158 -6.19 -9.74 8.49
C ALA A 158 -6.22 -11.15 9.11
N GLU A 159 -5.04 -11.77 9.22
CA GLU A 159 -4.91 -13.09 9.85
C GLU A 159 -5.19 -13.00 11.36
N LEU A 160 -6.08 -13.86 11.85
CA LEU A 160 -6.36 -14.01 13.27
C LEU A 160 -5.61 -15.23 13.82
N THR A 161 -4.64 -14.99 14.71
CA THR A 161 -3.93 -16.04 15.44
C THR A 161 -4.41 -16.07 16.89
N ILE A 162 -4.70 -17.26 17.40
CA ILE A 162 -5.09 -17.48 18.80
C ILE A 162 -4.11 -18.49 19.40
N GLU A 163 -3.44 -18.08 20.48
CA GLU A 163 -2.52 -18.93 21.22
C GLU A 163 -2.90 -18.93 22.69
N ILE A 164 -3.00 -20.13 23.27
CA ILE A 164 -3.32 -20.32 24.69
C ILE A 164 -2.14 -21.04 25.31
N ILE A 165 -1.49 -20.39 26.28
CA ILE A 165 -0.28 -20.88 26.93
C ILE A 165 -0.53 -20.92 28.45
N SER A 166 -0.20 -22.04 29.09
CA SER A 166 -0.19 -22.15 30.55
C SER A 166 0.97 -21.35 31.17
N ASP A 167 0.95 -21.18 32.48
CA ASP A 167 2.07 -20.63 33.25
C ASP A 167 3.37 -21.45 33.09
N SER A 168 3.25 -22.75 32.84
CA SER A 168 4.35 -23.67 32.54
C SER A 168 4.84 -23.63 31.09
N GLY A 169 4.24 -22.80 30.23
CA GLY A 169 4.62 -22.67 28.82
C GLY A 169 4.03 -23.72 27.89
N VAL A 170 3.11 -24.56 28.37
CA VAL A 170 2.44 -25.58 27.56
C VAL A 170 1.35 -24.92 26.73
N LYS A 171 1.34 -25.19 25.42
CA LYS A 171 0.31 -24.70 24.51
C LYS A 171 -0.93 -25.59 24.58
N ALA A 172 -2.10 -25.00 24.71
CA ALA A 172 -3.37 -25.71 24.59
C ALA A 172 -3.81 -25.79 23.13
N GLU A 173 -4.55 -26.85 22.79
CA GLU A 173 -5.17 -26.96 21.46
C GLU A 173 -6.28 -25.92 21.30
N VAL A 174 -6.24 -25.21 20.17
CA VAL A 174 -7.25 -24.21 19.80
C VAL A 174 -7.88 -24.63 18.48
N LEU A 175 -9.18 -24.85 18.51
CA LEU A 175 -9.98 -25.08 17.32
C LEU A 175 -10.69 -23.78 16.96
N ILE A 176 -10.31 -23.21 15.81
CA ILE A 176 -10.95 -22.00 15.27
C ILE A 176 -12.02 -22.44 14.28
N GLN A 177 -13.28 -22.22 14.62
CA GLN A 177 -14.40 -22.41 13.71
C GLN A 177 -14.81 -21.06 13.14
N ASN A 178 -14.56 -20.87 11.84
CA ASN A 178 -14.97 -19.66 11.13
C ASN A 178 -16.45 -19.79 10.79
N ASN A 179 -17.34 -19.01 11.40
CA ASN A 179 -18.79 -19.15 11.23
C ASN A 179 -19.29 -18.50 9.92
N ARG A 180 -18.59 -18.77 8.80
CA ARG A 180 -18.90 -18.23 7.46
C ARG A 180 -20.19 -18.80 6.87
N ASP A 181 -20.62 -19.97 7.32
CA ASP A 181 -21.77 -20.69 6.77
C ASP A 181 -23.08 -20.40 7.54
N ALA A 182 -24.12 -20.06 6.77
CA ALA A 182 -25.52 -19.82 7.16
C ALA A 182 -25.95 -18.39 7.61
N VAL A 183 -25.79 -17.36 6.77
CA VAL A 183 -26.70 -16.17 6.79
C VAL A 183 -26.86 -15.59 5.37
N PRO A 184 -28.07 -15.22 4.88
CA PRO A 184 -28.26 -14.57 3.58
C PRO A 184 -27.53 -13.23 3.44
N ALA A 185 -27.23 -12.84 2.20
CA ALA A 185 -26.52 -11.61 1.86
C ALA A 185 -27.20 -10.35 2.41
N GLY A 186 -26.45 -9.49 3.11
CA GLY A 186 -26.90 -8.16 3.55
C GLY A 186 -26.66 -7.78 5.02
N THR A 187 -26.06 -8.64 5.84
CA THR A 187 -25.75 -8.36 7.26
C THR A 187 -24.24 -8.36 7.54
N PRO A 188 -23.74 -7.51 8.48
CA PRO A 188 -22.31 -7.41 8.81
C PRO A 188 -21.74 -8.73 9.39
N ARG A 189 -20.50 -9.08 8.99
CA ARG A 189 -19.73 -10.32 9.26
C ARG A 189 -18.25 -9.93 9.59
N PRO A 190 -17.41 -10.71 10.30
CA PRO A 190 -17.45 -12.15 10.63
C PRO A 190 -17.38 -12.50 12.14
N LEU A 191 -17.77 -13.74 12.46
CA LEU A 191 -17.75 -14.33 13.80
C LEU A 191 -16.79 -15.54 13.79
N ALA A 192 -15.67 -15.47 14.51
CA ALA A 192 -14.82 -16.63 14.74
C ALA A 192 -15.12 -17.21 16.13
N ARG A 193 -15.41 -18.51 16.21
CA ARG A 193 -15.62 -19.22 17.48
C ARG A 193 -14.35 -19.99 17.81
N GLY A 194 -13.70 -19.65 18.92
CA GLY A 194 -12.60 -20.41 19.48
C GLY A 194 -13.13 -21.42 20.49
N THR A 195 -12.75 -22.69 20.33
CA THR A 195 -12.93 -23.70 21.37
C THR A 195 -11.57 -24.25 21.77
N SER A 196 -11.28 -24.30 23.07
CA SER A 196 -10.03 -24.83 23.59
C SER A 196 -10.30 -25.81 24.72
N SER A 197 -9.68 -26.99 24.68
CA SER A 197 -9.64 -27.91 25.81
C SER A 197 -8.31 -27.75 26.52
N LEU A 198 -8.33 -27.30 27.79
CA LEU A 198 -7.15 -27.33 28.63
C LEU A 198 -6.89 -28.79 29.01
N GLY A 199 -5.96 -29.44 28.32
CA GLY A 199 -5.55 -30.81 28.62
C GLY A 199 -5.08 -30.90 30.08
N ASP A 200 -5.64 -31.85 30.83
CA ASP A 200 -5.18 -32.19 32.16
C ASP A 200 -3.71 -32.66 32.06
N PRO A 201 -2.76 -32.18 32.90
CA PRO A 201 -1.44 -32.78 32.97
C PRO A 201 -1.57 -34.18 33.59
N SER A 202 -1.80 -35.18 32.74
CA SER A 202 -1.76 -36.59 33.15
C SER A 202 -0.43 -36.89 33.86
N PRO A 203 -0.41 -37.44 35.08
CA PRO A 203 0.81 -37.98 35.65
C PRO A 203 1.26 -39.19 34.82
N PRO A 204 2.58 -39.49 34.74
CA PRO A 204 3.08 -40.61 33.97
C PRO A 204 2.69 -41.93 34.67
N SER A 205 1.55 -42.51 34.29
CA SER A 205 1.23 -43.89 34.66
C SER A 205 1.81 -44.83 33.60
N HIS A 206 2.85 -45.54 34.00
CA HIS A 206 3.37 -46.74 33.33
C HIS A 206 2.22 -47.67 32.87
N GLY A 207 2.29 -48.14 31.62
CA GLY A 207 1.48 -49.27 31.16
C GLY A 207 1.22 -49.31 29.65
N CYS A 208 2.16 -49.88 28.90
CA CYS A 208 1.82 -50.62 27.67
C CYS A 208 0.74 -51.69 27.99
N PRO A 209 -0.18 -52.06 27.06
CA PRO A 209 0.20 -52.62 25.77
C PRO A 209 -0.61 -52.14 24.55
N CYS A 210 -0.03 -52.45 23.41
CA CYS A 210 -0.54 -52.33 22.04
C CYS A 210 -1.97 -52.88 21.88
N LEU A 211 -2.72 -52.33 20.92
CA LEU A 211 -3.51 -53.11 19.96
C LEU A 211 -3.74 -52.27 18.70
N LEU A 212 -3.14 -52.71 17.59
CA LEU A 212 -3.65 -52.44 16.26
C LEU A 212 -5.04 -53.05 16.14
N SER A 213 -5.92 -52.39 15.40
CA SER A 213 -6.68 -53.07 14.36
C SER A 213 -7.15 -52.05 13.32
N GLU A 214 -6.58 -52.20 12.12
CA GLU A 214 -7.26 -51.95 10.86
C GLU A 214 -8.51 -52.86 10.76
N ASP A 215 -9.60 -52.33 10.21
CA ASP A 215 -10.33 -52.92 9.09
C ASP A 215 -10.90 -51.77 8.24
#